data_AF-A0A2S9G9S4-F1
#
_entry.id   AF-A0A2S9G9S4-F1
#
_cell.length_a   1.000
_cell.length_b   1.000
_cell.length_c   1.000
_cell.angle_alpha   90.00
_cell.angle_beta   90.00
_cell.angle_gamma   90.00
#
_symmetry.space_group_name_H-M   'P 1'
#
loop_
_entity.id
_entity.type
_entity.pdbx_description
1 polymer ?
#
loop_
_entity_poly.entity_id
_entity_poly.type
_entity_poly.pdbx_seq_one_letter_code
_entity_poly.pdbx_strand_id
1 'polypeptide(L)'
;QSAIGIFTTPEELQQQWEDSGRGVVPADPAIALQIPSANDPSLAPPGKHAVSAFSLWFPLSEETSSYGEMKTEMGQRVIDKITRL
;
A
#
# COMPACT_ATOMS: atom_id res chain seq x y z
N GLN A 1 13.49 -13.13 -3.46
CA GLN A 1 13.19 -11.71 -3.13
C GLN A 1 12.65 -11.67 -1.71
N SER A 2 13.25 -10.86 -0.84
CA SER A 2 12.73 -10.65 0.51
C SER A 2 11.62 -9.60 0.49
N ALA A 3 10.51 -9.87 1.16
CA ALA A 3 9.44 -8.91 1.37
C ALA A 3 9.34 -8.58 2.87
N ILE A 4 9.11 -7.31 3.18
CA ILE A 4 8.87 -6.82 4.53
C ILE A 4 7.37 -6.59 4.65
N GLY A 5 6.72 -7.33 5.53
CA GLY A 5 5.32 -7.12 5.86
C GLY A 5 5.18 -6.04 6.92
N ILE A 6 4.42 -4.98 6.62
CA ILE A 6 4.10 -3.90 7.55
C ILE A 6 2.59 -3.96 7.79
N PHE A 7 2.25 -4.67 8.87
CA PHE A 7 0.89 -4.94 9.30
C PHE A 7 0.59 -4.22 10.61
N THR A 8 -0.70 -4.05 10.87
CA THR A 8 -1.21 -3.64 12.18
C THR A 8 -1.82 -4.84 12.94
N THR A 9 -2.55 -4.59 14.02
CA THR A 9 -3.22 -5.61 14.82
C THR A 9 -4.25 -6.40 14.00
N PRO A 10 -4.47 -7.69 14.27
CA PRO A 10 -5.47 -8.50 13.56
C PRO A 10 -6.87 -7.86 13.52
N GLU A 11 -7.28 -7.20 14.60
CA GLU A 11 -8.58 -6.53 14.72
C GLU A 11 -8.69 -5.36 13.73
N GLU A 12 -7.62 -4.56 13.60
CA GLU A 12 -7.60 -3.46 12.63
C GLU A 12 -7.52 -3.98 11.20
N LEU A 13 -6.79 -5.09 10.95
CA LEU A 13 -6.77 -5.74 9.63
C LEU A 13 -8.17 -6.23 9.22
N GLN A 14 -8.93 -6.83 10.15
CA GLN A 14 -10.31 -7.25 9.92
C GLN A 14 -11.22 -6.05 9.62
N GLN A 15 -11.13 -5.00 10.43
CA GLN A 15 -11.92 -3.78 10.24
C GLN A 15 -11.66 -3.16 8.86
N GLN A 16 -10.39 -3.07 8.45
CA GLN A 16 -10.00 -2.55 7.13
C GLN A 16 -10.56 -3.39 5.97
N TRP A 17 -10.59 -4.72 6.12
CA TRP A 17 -11.23 -5.59 5.14
C TRP A 17 -12.73 -5.31 5.02
N GLU A 18 -13.45 -5.20 6.14
CA GLU A 18 -14.89 -4.90 6.15
C GLU A 18 -15.21 -3.52 5.58
N ASP A 19 -14.39 -2.51 5.91
CA ASP A 19 -14.49 -1.16 5.37
C ASP A 19 -14.28 -1.12 3.86
N SER A 20 -13.31 -1.88 3.34
CA SER A 20 -13.08 -1.97 1.89
C SER A 20 -14.28 -2.53 1.14
N GLY A 21 -15.01 -3.48 1.76
CA GLY A 21 -16.26 -4.00 1.22
C GLY A 21 -17.40 -2.98 1.19
N ARG A 22 -17.28 -1.88 1.95
CA ARG A 22 -18.21 -0.73 1.94
C ARG A 22 -17.70 0.42 1.07
N GLY A 23 -16.63 0.21 0.30
CA GLY A 23 -16.06 1.25 -0.55
C GLY A 23 -15.15 2.23 0.19
N VAL A 24 -14.73 1.92 1.42
CA VAL A 24 -13.88 2.81 2.23
C VAL A 24 -12.42 2.39 2.06
N VAL A 25 -11.56 3.35 1.70
CA VAL A 25 -10.11 3.13 1.64
C VAL A 25 -9.60 2.88 3.07
N PRO A 26 -8.72 1.91 3.32
CA PRO A 26 -8.10 1.69 4.63
C PRO A 26 -7.33 2.92 5.13
N ALA A 27 -7.53 3.34 6.38
CA ALA A 27 -6.83 4.50 6.95
C ALA A 27 -5.34 4.25 7.20
N ASP A 28 -4.96 3.01 7.53
CA ASP A 28 -3.57 2.59 7.69
C ASP A 28 -3.29 1.27 6.93
N PRO A 29 -3.15 1.33 5.59
CA PRO A 29 -3.16 0.14 4.75
C PRO A 29 -2.09 -0.87 5.14
N ALA A 30 -2.45 -2.15 5.23
CA ALA A 30 -1.45 -3.20 5.38
C ALA A 30 -0.66 -3.37 4.07
N ILE A 31 0.68 -3.33 4.15
CA ILE A 31 1.54 -3.36 2.97
C ILE A 31 2.61 -4.46 3.04
N ALA A 32 2.90 -5.05 1.89
CA ALA A 32 4.10 -5.84 1.65
C ALA A 32 5.09 -5.00 0.82
N LEU A 33 6.24 -4.71 1.40
CA LEU A 33 7.27 -3.84 0.83
C LEU A 33 8.45 -4.66 0.29
N GLN A 34 8.97 -4.25 -0.87
CA GLN A 34 10.17 -4.84 -1.47
C GLN A 34 11.08 -3.74 -2.03
N ILE A 35 12.39 -3.93 -1.92
CA ILE A 35 13.40 -3.04 -2.48
C ILE A 35 14.24 -3.82 -3.50
N PRO A 36 13.74 -4.02 -4.74
CA PRO A 36 14.44 -4.82 -5.74
C PRO A 36 15.83 -4.26 -6.07
N SER A 37 15.97 -2.93 -6.03
CA SER A 37 17.25 -2.24 -6.26
C SER A 37 18.36 -2.57 -5.24
N ALA A 38 18.02 -3.14 -4.09
CA ALA A 38 19.01 -3.63 -3.13
C ALA A 38 19.74 -4.88 -3.65
N ASN A 39 19.10 -5.66 -4.54
CA ASN A 39 19.71 -6.83 -5.16
C ASN A 39 20.30 -6.49 -6.54
N ASP A 40 19.66 -5.59 -7.28
CA ASP A 40 20.12 -5.11 -8.59
C ASP A 40 20.14 -3.57 -8.63
N PRO A 41 21.31 -2.95 -8.39
CA PRO A 41 21.45 -1.50 -8.38
C PRO A 41 21.10 -0.82 -9.71
N SER A 42 21.06 -1.54 -10.83
CA SER A 42 20.70 -0.97 -12.14
C SER A 42 19.22 -0.57 -12.24
N LEU A 43 18.38 -1.07 -11.32
CA LEU A 43 16.95 -0.78 -11.25
C LEU A 43 16.63 0.63 -10.70
N ALA A 44 17.64 1.40 -10.28
CA ALA A 44 17.45 2.76 -9.79
C ALA A 44 18.63 3.67 -10.19
N PRO A 45 18.41 4.99 -10.30
CA PRO A 45 19.51 5.94 -10.47
C PRO A 45 20.51 5.91 -9.28
N PRO A 46 21.78 6.32 -9.48
CA PRO A 46 22.76 6.39 -8.41
C PRO A 46 22.27 7.17 -7.19
N GLY A 47 22.46 6.60 -6.00
CA GLY A 47 22.01 7.18 -4.73
C GLY A 47 20.50 7.08 -4.45
N LYS A 48 19.74 6.34 -5.27
CA LYS A 48 18.31 6.09 -5.07
C LYS A 48 18.01 4.59 -4.98
N HIS A 49 16.85 4.28 -4.40
CA HIS A 49 16.30 2.94 -4.39
C HIS A 49 14.94 2.91 -5.09
N ALA A 50 14.73 1.89 -5.91
CA ALA A 50 13.41 1.51 -6.38
C ALA A 50 12.75 0.61 -5.33
N VAL A 51 11.51 0.95 -4.97
CA VAL A 51 10.69 0.29 -3.97
C VAL A 51 9.36 -0.10 -4.60
N SER A 52 8.87 -1.29 -4.29
CA SER A 52 7.53 -1.76 -4.63
C SER A 52 6.74 -1.99 -3.35
N ALA A 53 5.53 -1.44 -3.29
CA ALA A 53 4.61 -1.62 -2.16
C ALA A 53 3.31 -2.22 -2.68
N PHE A 54 2.97 -3.41 -2.21
CA PHE A 54 1.68 -4.03 -2.45
C PHE A 54 0.79 -3.79 -1.25
N SER A 55 -0.36 -3.13 -1.45
CA SER A 55 -1.31 -2.84 -0.38
C SER A 55 -2.54 -3.72 -0.44
N LEU A 56 -3.01 -4.15 0.73
CA LEU A 56 -4.21 -4.96 0.90
C LEU A 56 -5.47 -4.10 0.97
N TRP A 57 -6.63 -4.73 0.71
CA TRP A 57 -7.99 -4.18 0.92
C TRP A 57 -8.27 -2.88 0.17
N PHE A 58 -7.83 -2.80 -1.09
CA PHE A 58 -8.30 -1.72 -1.96
C PHE A 58 -9.81 -1.89 -2.24
N PRO A 59 -10.65 -0.87 -1.97
CA PRO A 59 -12.08 -0.94 -2.22
C PRO A 59 -12.39 -1.08 -3.71
N LEU A 60 -13.37 -1.93 -4.04
CA LEU A 60 -13.90 -2.06 -5.39
C LEU A 60 -15.26 -1.36 -5.43
N SER A 61 -15.37 -0.31 -6.24
CA SER A 61 -16.62 0.40 -6.51
C SER A 61 -17.09 0.09 -7.92
N GLU A 62 -18.40 -0.04 -8.11
CA GLU A 62 -19.02 -0.14 -9.44
C GLU A 62 -18.98 1.20 -10.21
N GLU A 63 -18.78 2.32 -9.50
CA GLU A 63 -18.69 3.65 -10.10
C GLU A 63 -17.25 4.00 -10.47
N THR A 64 -16.96 4.03 -11.78
CA THR A 64 -15.61 4.28 -12.32
C THR A 64 -15.02 5.63 -11.91
N SER A 65 -15.84 6.67 -11.71
CA SER A 65 -15.41 7.99 -11.24
C SER A 65 -14.72 7.93 -9.88
N SER A 66 -15.24 7.11 -8.95
CA SER A 66 -14.70 6.97 -7.59
C SER A 66 -13.39 6.17 -7.55
N TYR A 67 -13.15 5.26 -8.49
CA TYR A 67 -11.97 4.38 -8.49
C TYR A 67 -10.66 5.17 -8.56
N GLY A 68 -10.59 6.17 -9.44
CA GLY A 68 -9.39 7.00 -9.61
C GLY A 68 -9.05 7.81 -8.36
N GLU A 69 -10.07 8.36 -7.71
CA GLU A 69 -9.94 9.12 -6.46
C GLU A 69 -9.47 8.22 -5.32
N MET A 70 -10.12 7.06 -5.13
CA MET A 70 -9.72 6.06 -4.12
C MET A 70 -8.30 5.54 -4.36
N LYS A 71 -7.90 5.34 -5.62
CA LYS A 71 -6.52 4.91 -5.95
C LYS A 71 -5.50 5.97 -5.54
N THR A 72 -5.81 7.24 -5.75
CA THR A 72 -4.95 8.36 -5.36
C THR A 72 -4.86 8.45 -3.83
N GLU A 73 -5.99 8.34 -3.15
CA GLU A 73 -6.08 8.32 -1.69
C GLU A 73 -5.28 7.16 -1.08
N MET A 74 -5.47 5.95 -1.59
CA MET A 74 -4.72 4.76 -1.14
C MET A 74 -3.22 4.93 -1.36
N GLY A 75 -2.81 5.47 -2.52
CA GLY A 75 -1.41 5.74 -2.83
C GLY A 75 -0.77 6.69 -1.81
N GLN A 76 -1.48 7.77 -1.45
CA GLN A 76 -1.01 8.70 -0.44
C GLN A 76 -0.88 8.03 0.94
N ARG A 77 -1.88 7.24 1.36
CA ARG A 77 -1.83 6.55 2.66
C ARG A 77 -0.72 5.51 2.76
N VAL A 78 -0.38 4.84 1.67
CA VAL A 78 0.79 3.94 1.61
C VAL A 78 2.08 4.74 1.81
N ILE A 79 2.22 5.91 1.18
CA ILE A 79 3.39 6.80 1.37
C ILE A 79 3.46 7.28 2.83
N ASP A 80 2.34 7.73 3.39
CA ASP A 80 2.27 8.20 4.77
C ASP A 80 2.62 7.10 5.77
N LYS A 81 2.20 5.85 5.51
CA LYS A 81 2.60 4.71 6.32
C LYS A 81 4.11 4.47 6.29
N ILE A 82 4.71 4.44 5.09
CA ILE A 82 6.15 4.19 4.92
C ILE A 82 6.98 5.29 5.58
N THR A 83 6.54 6.56 5.52
CA THR A 83 7.30 7.71 6.01
C THR A 83 7.19 7.97 7.52
N ARG A 84 6.24 7.33 8.22
CA ARG A 84 6.07 7.43 9.69
C ARG A 84 6.90 6.41 10.48
N LEU A 85 7.43 5.37 9.83
CA LEU A 85 8.28 4.35 10.43
C LEU A 85 9.69 4.90 10.71
#